data_AF-A0A2W6EMT8-F1
#
_entry.id   AF-A0A2W6EMT8-F1
#
_cell.length_a   1.000
_cell.length_b   1.000
_cell.length_c   1.000
_cell.angle_alpha   90.00
_cell.angle_beta   90.00
_cell.angle_gamma   90.00
#
_symmetry.space_group_name_H-M   'P 1'
#
loop_
_entity.id
_entity.type
_entity.pdbx_description
1 polymer ?
#
loop_
_entity_poly.entity_id
_entity_poly.type
_entity_poly.pdbx_seq_one_letter_code
_entity_poly.pdbx_strand_id
1 'polypeptide(L)'
;MTAEVTPDRALRVLQRVVFPGADLDVVPLYVETHMDRGAAELAAEMATEALTGRRAANAGSVPVANAAVGEAQSIIRFGADVPAYLAEDAGPRRSAVISEGRRVSFATYFNAFPASYWRRWTTVDSVTLRIRLAGESTVILYRSTARGFSHPVETISVTSDEPETIERTLPLTPFIDGGWYWFDIVAGPRGTTLIEAEWVGLAEPAQAGRLSIGITTFNRPDFLLDLVRTLGDAPELQDLLDTVYVIDQGSNRVSNHPGFGDAAKKLGDRLQVIEQGNIGGSGGFSRAMDETVRAGRSDYVLLLDDDIKVDTEGIVRAATFADLTRRPTIVGGHMFSMYDRSLLHAFAEA
;
A
#
# COMPACT_ATOMS: atom_id res chain seq x y z
N MET A 1 -30.45 -8.18 -34.11
CA MET A 1 -30.01 -8.11 -32.71
C MET A 1 -28.74 -8.94 -32.58
N THR A 2 -27.59 -8.31 -32.79
CA THR A 2 -26.31 -8.90 -32.43
C THR A 2 -26.22 -8.84 -30.91
N ALA A 3 -26.19 -10.00 -30.26
CA ALA A 3 -25.87 -10.07 -28.84
C ALA A 3 -24.47 -9.47 -28.66
N GLU A 4 -24.38 -8.36 -27.93
CA GLU A 4 -23.10 -7.89 -27.41
C GLU A 4 -22.51 -9.02 -26.58
N VAL A 5 -21.40 -9.58 -27.06
CA VAL A 5 -20.55 -10.45 -26.26
C VAL A 5 -20.00 -9.54 -25.18
N THR A 6 -20.57 -9.60 -23.97
CA THR A 6 -19.96 -8.98 -22.80
C THR A 6 -18.54 -9.54 -22.71
N PRO A 7 -17.49 -8.70 -22.69
CA PRO A 7 -16.16 -9.22 -22.51
C PRO A 7 -16.09 -10.03 -21.22
N ASP A 8 -15.30 -11.09 -21.23
CA ASP A 8 -15.15 -12.01 -20.10
C ASP A 8 -14.41 -11.28 -18.95
N ARG A 9 -15.12 -10.50 -18.13
CA ARG A 9 -14.49 -9.73 -17.04
C ARG A 9 -13.96 -10.69 -15.97
N ALA A 10 -12.66 -10.59 -15.66
CA ALA A 10 -12.02 -11.37 -14.62
C ALA A 10 -11.82 -10.55 -13.34
N LEU A 11 -11.81 -11.22 -12.19
CA LEU A 11 -11.46 -10.59 -10.92
C LEU A 11 -9.96 -10.32 -10.88
N ARG A 12 -9.59 -9.05 -10.80
CA ARG A 12 -8.22 -8.57 -10.65
C ARG A 12 -8.02 -8.01 -9.25
N VAL A 13 -6.92 -8.37 -8.61
CA VAL A 13 -6.52 -7.79 -7.32
C VAL A 13 -6.17 -6.32 -7.54
N LEU A 14 -6.85 -5.42 -6.84
CA LEU A 14 -6.63 -3.98 -6.90
C LEU A 14 -5.69 -3.51 -5.78
N GLN A 15 -5.88 -4.09 -4.59
CA GLN A 15 -5.17 -3.73 -3.38
C GLN A 15 -5.20 -4.90 -2.41
N ARG A 16 -4.04 -5.33 -1.91
CA ARG A 16 -3.94 -6.34 -0.85
C ARG A 16 -3.98 -5.66 0.52
N VAL A 17 -4.57 -6.35 1.50
CA VAL A 17 -4.38 -6.02 2.91
C VAL A 17 -2.99 -6.46 3.31
N VAL A 18 -2.24 -5.54 3.88
CA VAL A 18 -0.84 -5.73 4.24
C VAL A 18 -0.60 -5.31 5.69
N PHE A 19 0.45 -5.84 6.28
CA PHE A 19 0.98 -5.49 7.60
C PHE A 19 2.37 -4.89 7.46
N PRO A 20 2.88 -4.11 8.43
CA PRO A 20 4.22 -3.56 8.33
C PRO A 20 5.29 -4.66 8.32
N GLY A 21 6.47 -4.31 7.81
CA GLY A 21 7.66 -5.16 7.95
C GLY A 21 8.22 -5.10 9.38
N ALA A 22 9.55 -5.07 9.50
CA ALA A 22 10.21 -5.00 10.81
C ALA A 22 10.02 -3.65 11.54
N ASP A 23 9.55 -2.62 10.85
CA ASP A 23 9.35 -1.29 11.41
C ASP A 23 7.99 -1.19 12.09
N LEU A 24 7.97 -1.12 13.42
CA LEU A 24 6.73 -1.10 14.18
C LEU A 24 6.19 0.33 14.42
N ASP A 25 6.99 1.37 14.18
CA ASP A 25 6.53 2.78 14.32
C ASP A 25 5.42 3.14 13.34
N VAL A 26 5.26 2.34 12.27
CA VAL A 26 4.26 2.53 11.21
C VAL A 26 3.00 1.70 11.39
N VAL A 27 2.85 0.89 12.46
CA VAL A 27 1.68 0.03 12.69
C VAL A 27 0.33 0.76 12.52
N PRO A 28 0.14 2.00 13.02
CA PRO A 28 -1.12 2.74 12.83
C PRO A 28 -1.51 2.99 11.36
N LEU A 29 -0.54 2.95 10.42
CA LEU A 29 -0.83 3.07 8.99
C LEU A 29 -1.47 1.80 8.41
N TYR A 30 -1.43 0.67 9.12
CA TYR A 30 -1.90 -0.64 8.66
C TYR A 30 -3.09 -1.14 9.48
N VAL A 31 -3.07 -0.97 10.80
CA VAL A 31 -4.16 -1.44 11.67
C VAL A 31 -4.37 -0.49 12.85
N GLU A 32 -5.64 -0.26 13.19
CA GLU A 32 -6.04 0.49 14.38
C GLU A 32 -6.63 -0.48 15.41
N THR A 33 -6.14 -0.38 16.64
CA THR A 33 -6.54 -1.23 17.78
C THR A 33 -7.25 -0.44 18.88
N HIS A 34 -7.24 0.89 18.79
CA HIS A 34 -7.88 1.84 19.70
C HIS A 34 -9.00 2.58 18.98
N MET A 35 -10.21 2.01 19.02
CA MET A 35 -11.38 2.54 18.31
C MET A 35 -11.74 3.99 18.72
N ASP A 36 -11.37 4.41 19.93
CA ASP A 36 -11.68 5.75 20.46
C ASP A 36 -10.69 6.83 19.99
N ARG A 37 -9.52 6.44 19.46
CA ARG A 37 -8.43 7.37 19.12
C ARG A 37 -8.79 8.30 17.97
N GLY A 38 -9.27 7.74 16.86
CA GLY A 38 -9.59 8.53 15.66
C GLY A 38 -10.72 9.55 15.88
N ALA A 39 -11.72 9.23 16.71
CA ALA A 39 -12.78 10.16 17.05
C ALA A 39 -12.29 11.30 17.96
N ALA A 40 -11.39 11.00 18.90
CA ALA A 40 -10.81 12.01 19.79
C ALA A 40 -9.85 12.96 19.07
N GLU A 41 -9.00 12.44 18.18
CA GLU A 41 -8.08 13.26 17.37
C GLU A 41 -8.86 14.17 16.39
N LEU A 42 -9.87 13.63 15.69
CA LEU A 42 -10.75 14.44 14.83
C LEU A 42 -11.52 15.51 15.62
N ALA A 43 -12.03 15.17 16.82
CA ALA A 43 -12.71 16.14 17.67
C ALA A 43 -11.76 17.27 18.12
N ALA A 44 -10.50 16.94 18.42
CA ALA A 44 -9.48 17.92 18.78
C ALA A 44 -9.11 18.83 17.58
N GLU A 45 -8.97 18.27 16.37
CA GLU A 45 -8.74 19.05 15.15
C GLU A 45 -9.90 19.99 14.84
N MET A 46 -11.14 19.48 14.88
CA MET A 46 -12.35 20.27 14.66
C MET A 46 -12.52 21.38 15.71
N ALA A 47 -12.20 21.11 16.97
CA ALA A 47 -12.20 22.12 18.03
C ALA A 47 -11.14 23.20 17.76
N THR A 48 -9.94 22.81 17.34
CA THR A 48 -8.84 23.73 17.02
C THR A 48 -9.18 24.61 15.81
N GLU A 49 -9.77 24.04 14.77
CA GLU A 49 -10.25 24.78 13.59
C GLU A 49 -11.36 25.76 13.95
N ALA A 50 -12.32 25.35 14.80
CA ALA A 50 -13.39 26.22 15.30
C ALA A 50 -12.86 27.39 16.16
N LEU A 51 -11.77 27.16 16.92
CA LEU A 51 -11.15 28.17 17.78
C LEU A 51 -10.26 29.15 17.00
N THR A 52 -9.55 28.69 15.97
CA THR A 52 -8.49 29.47 15.31
C THR A 52 -8.87 29.98 13.92
N GLY A 53 -9.98 29.50 13.34
CA GLY A 53 -10.39 29.81 11.96
C GLY A 53 -9.38 29.32 10.90
N ARG A 54 -8.43 28.49 11.31
CA ARG A 54 -7.38 27.88 10.48
C ARG A 54 -7.40 26.39 10.72
N ARG A 55 -7.24 25.59 9.67
CA ARG A 55 -6.90 24.18 9.81
C ARG A 55 -5.60 24.10 10.61
N ALA A 56 -5.59 23.29 11.67
CA ALA A 56 -4.42 23.16 12.52
C ALA A 56 -3.20 22.77 11.67
N ALA A 57 -2.11 23.54 11.75
CA ALA A 57 -0.82 23.03 11.31
C ALA A 57 -0.37 22.05 12.39
N ASN A 58 -0.17 20.78 12.00
CA ASN A 58 0.13 19.68 12.92
C ASN A 58 1.27 20.05 13.87
N ALA A 59 0.92 20.33 15.12
CA ALA A 59 1.88 20.35 16.21
C ALA A 59 2.33 18.89 16.39
N GLY A 60 3.59 18.62 16.04
CA GLY A 60 4.16 17.28 16.02
C GLY A 60 3.82 16.50 17.30
N SER A 61 3.15 15.36 17.13
CA SER A 61 2.95 14.41 18.20
C SER A 61 4.29 13.74 18.52
N VAL A 62 4.86 14.08 19.68
CA VAL A 62 6.04 13.39 20.24
C VAL A 62 5.54 12.28 21.20
N PRO A 63 6.35 11.24 21.48
CA PRO A 63 6.28 9.87 20.96
C PRO A 63 5.34 8.97 21.80
N VAL A 64 4.12 8.70 21.31
CA VAL A 64 3.23 7.66 21.88
C VAL A 64 3.45 6.29 21.18
N ALA A 65 4.27 6.26 20.13
CA ALA A 65 4.46 5.09 19.25
C ALA A 65 4.88 3.81 19.99
N ASN A 66 5.86 3.87 20.90
CA ASN A 66 6.41 2.65 21.51
C ASN A 66 5.45 1.92 22.47
N ALA A 67 4.59 2.63 23.20
CA ALA A 67 3.61 2.00 24.09
C ALA A 67 2.43 1.42 23.29
N ALA A 68 2.00 2.12 22.23
CA ALA A 68 0.92 1.69 21.35
C ALA A 68 1.29 0.43 20.55
N VAL A 69 2.55 0.24 20.20
CA VAL A 69 3.04 -0.94 19.47
C VAL A 69 2.96 -2.22 20.31
N GLY A 70 3.47 -2.18 21.55
CA GLY A 70 3.43 -3.34 22.44
C GLY A 70 1.99 -3.74 22.81
N GLU A 71 1.11 -2.76 22.98
CA GLU A 71 -0.31 -2.99 23.19
C GLU A 71 -0.99 -3.53 21.93
N ALA A 72 -0.72 -2.97 20.74
CA ALA A 72 -1.25 -3.47 19.48
C ALA A 72 -0.84 -4.93 19.22
N GLN A 73 0.40 -5.33 19.52
CA GLN A 73 0.83 -6.72 19.36
C GLN A 73 0.16 -7.70 20.33
N SER A 74 -0.34 -7.24 21.47
CA SER A 74 -1.19 -8.07 22.35
C SER A 74 -2.60 -8.30 21.78
N ILE A 75 -3.01 -7.45 20.84
CA ILE A 75 -4.35 -7.44 20.22
C ILE A 75 -4.31 -8.15 18.87
N ILE A 76 -3.29 -7.88 18.06
CA ILE A 76 -3.09 -8.43 16.72
C ILE A 76 -1.61 -8.69 16.48
N ARG A 77 -1.28 -9.93 16.13
CA ARG A 77 0.08 -10.37 15.77
C ARG A 77 0.21 -10.52 14.26
N PHE A 78 1.32 -10.08 13.70
CA PHE A 78 1.65 -10.16 12.26
C PHE A 78 3.17 -10.33 12.09
N GLY A 79 3.63 -10.57 10.85
CA GLY A 79 5.06 -10.70 10.56
C GLY A 79 5.69 -11.93 11.24
N ALA A 80 6.77 -11.73 12.00
CA ALA A 80 7.47 -12.85 12.66
C ALA A 80 6.66 -13.52 13.78
N ASP A 81 5.60 -12.87 14.26
CA ASP A 81 4.79 -13.34 15.39
C ASP A 81 3.59 -14.20 14.99
N VAL A 82 3.44 -14.50 13.69
CA VAL A 82 2.44 -15.45 13.17
C VAL A 82 3.06 -16.82 12.87
N PRO A 83 2.27 -17.91 12.95
CA PRO A 83 2.75 -19.23 12.54
C PRO A 83 3.32 -19.26 11.11
N ALA A 84 4.46 -19.91 10.93
CA ALA A 84 5.19 -19.94 9.65
C ALA A 84 4.35 -20.41 8.46
N TYR A 85 3.43 -21.36 8.66
CA TYR A 85 2.56 -21.86 7.59
C TYR A 85 1.68 -20.76 6.97
N LEU A 86 1.34 -19.69 7.70
CA LEU A 86 0.57 -18.57 7.16
C LEU A 86 1.42 -17.71 6.23
N ALA A 87 2.70 -17.52 6.55
CA ALA A 87 3.62 -16.82 5.66
C ALA A 87 3.92 -17.63 4.39
N GLU A 88 3.91 -18.96 4.48
CA GLU A 88 4.02 -19.86 3.32
C GLU A 88 2.75 -19.84 2.44
N ASP A 89 1.57 -19.75 3.05
CA ASP A 89 0.27 -19.74 2.36
C ASP A 89 -0.03 -18.38 1.71
N ALA A 90 -0.02 -17.30 2.50
CA ALA A 90 -0.46 -15.97 2.06
C ALA A 90 0.70 -14.98 1.76
N GLY A 91 1.91 -15.26 2.24
CA GLY A 91 3.06 -14.37 2.18
C GLY A 91 3.36 -13.64 3.51
N PRO A 92 4.57 -13.07 3.65
CA PRO A 92 5.12 -12.65 4.95
C PRO A 92 4.45 -11.43 5.58
N ARG A 93 3.67 -10.67 4.80
CA ARG A 93 3.04 -9.40 5.23
C ARG A 93 1.52 -9.42 5.07
N ARG A 94 0.89 -10.58 4.91
CA ARG A 94 -0.52 -10.71 4.48
C ARG A 94 -1.46 -11.25 5.56
N SER A 95 -0.92 -11.96 6.54
CA SER A 95 -1.69 -12.63 7.58
C SER A 95 -1.51 -11.98 8.95
N ALA A 96 -2.53 -12.13 9.81
CA ALA A 96 -2.47 -11.74 11.20
C ALA A 96 -3.31 -12.66 12.11
N VAL A 97 -2.98 -12.69 13.40
CA VAL A 97 -3.76 -13.39 14.44
C VAL A 97 -4.29 -12.38 15.43
N ILE A 98 -5.61 -12.30 15.55
CA ILE A 98 -6.33 -11.38 16.43
C ILE A 98 -6.72 -12.13 17.70
N SER A 99 -6.39 -11.55 18.86
CA SER A 99 -6.67 -12.12 20.17
C SER A 99 -8.16 -12.17 20.48
N GLU A 100 -8.56 -13.13 21.32
CA GLU A 100 -9.95 -13.38 21.69
C GLU A 100 -10.73 -12.12 22.13
N GLY A 101 -11.95 -11.98 21.62
CA GLY A 101 -12.85 -10.88 21.97
C GLY A 101 -12.36 -9.47 21.59
N ARG A 102 -11.22 -9.34 20.91
CA ARG A 102 -10.69 -8.05 20.49
C ARG A 102 -11.26 -7.62 19.15
N ARG A 103 -11.38 -6.31 18.98
CA ARG A 103 -11.72 -5.65 17.73
C ARG A 103 -10.50 -4.97 17.16
N VAL A 104 -10.30 -5.12 15.86
CA VAL A 104 -9.30 -4.37 15.08
C VAL A 104 -9.97 -3.73 13.88
N SER A 105 -9.50 -2.54 13.51
CA SER A 105 -10.00 -1.80 12.37
C SER A 105 -8.94 -1.67 11.29
N PHE A 106 -9.36 -1.88 10.06
CA PHE A 106 -8.57 -1.63 8.86
C PHE A 106 -8.94 -0.29 8.22
N ALA A 107 -9.52 0.63 9.00
CA ALA A 107 -9.73 2.05 8.64
C ALA A 107 -8.40 2.83 8.62
N THR A 108 -7.42 2.32 7.89
CA THR A 108 -6.03 2.77 7.92
C THR A 108 -5.53 3.06 6.52
N TYR A 109 -4.46 3.86 6.43
CA TYR A 109 -3.94 4.34 5.16
C TYR A 109 -3.63 3.22 4.15
N PHE A 110 -2.99 2.14 4.61
CA PHE A 110 -2.63 1.03 3.72
C PHE A 110 -3.78 0.07 3.46
N ASN A 111 -4.77 -0.08 4.33
CA ASN A 111 -5.74 -1.17 4.21
C ASN A 111 -7.18 -0.74 3.88
N ALA A 112 -7.53 0.53 4.11
CA ALA A 112 -8.75 1.11 3.58
C ALA A 112 -8.65 1.27 2.05
N PHE A 113 -9.76 1.08 1.34
CA PHE A 113 -9.85 1.22 -0.10
C PHE A 113 -10.30 2.63 -0.49
N PRO A 114 -9.51 3.39 -1.29
CA PRO A 114 -9.81 4.77 -1.68
C PRO A 114 -10.91 4.83 -2.76
N ALA A 115 -12.14 4.47 -2.38
CA ALA A 115 -13.27 4.25 -3.28
C ALA A 115 -13.53 5.41 -4.25
N SER A 116 -13.44 6.66 -3.79
CA SER A 116 -13.65 7.82 -4.66
C SER A 116 -12.60 7.97 -5.76
N TYR A 117 -11.33 7.66 -5.49
CA TYR A 117 -10.25 7.75 -6.48
C TYR A 117 -10.43 6.70 -7.58
N TRP A 118 -10.68 5.45 -7.18
CA TRP A 118 -10.96 4.36 -8.11
C TRP A 118 -12.17 4.68 -8.98
N ARG A 119 -13.28 5.11 -8.38
CA ARG A 119 -14.47 5.56 -9.10
C ARG A 119 -14.15 6.67 -10.11
N ARG A 120 -13.38 7.69 -9.70
CA ARG A 120 -13.14 8.92 -10.49
C ARG A 120 -12.22 8.70 -11.68
N TRP A 121 -11.23 7.82 -11.55
CA TRP A 121 -10.12 7.73 -12.51
C TRP A 121 -10.07 6.41 -13.28
N THR A 122 -10.65 5.34 -12.76
CA THR A 122 -10.52 3.99 -13.35
C THR A 122 -11.81 3.49 -14.00
N THR A 123 -11.74 2.42 -14.78
CA THR A 123 -12.92 1.74 -15.36
C THR A 123 -13.71 0.90 -14.34
N VAL A 124 -13.22 0.79 -13.09
CA VAL A 124 -13.87 0.00 -12.03
C VAL A 124 -15.16 0.67 -11.56
N ASP A 125 -16.24 -0.12 -11.54
CA ASP A 125 -17.61 0.26 -11.16
C ASP A 125 -18.02 -0.29 -9.78
N SER A 126 -17.47 -1.43 -9.40
CA SER A 126 -17.63 -2.06 -8.08
C SER A 126 -16.33 -2.71 -7.62
N VAL A 127 -16.17 -2.82 -6.30
CA VAL A 127 -15.05 -3.52 -5.67
C VAL A 127 -15.58 -4.63 -4.76
N THR A 128 -14.91 -5.77 -4.73
CA THR A 128 -15.23 -6.90 -3.88
C THR A 128 -14.18 -7.01 -2.78
N LEU A 129 -14.60 -6.97 -1.51
CA LEU A 129 -13.76 -7.47 -0.43
C LEU A 129 -13.76 -8.98 -0.50
N ARG A 130 -12.59 -9.59 -0.74
CA ARG A 130 -12.34 -11.02 -0.58
C ARG A 130 -11.50 -11.19 0.68
N ILE A 131 -12.00 -11.91 1.67
CA ILE A 131 -11.33 -12.12 2.95
C ILE A 131 -11.36 -13.60 3.32
N ARG A 132 -10.20 -14.16 3.63
CA ARG A 132 -10.05 -15.54 4.11
C ARG A 132 -9.64 -15.54 5.58
N LEU A 133 -10.48 -16.14 6.42
CA LEU A 133 -10.36 -16.15 7.88
C LEU A 133 -10.51 -17.57 8.42
N ALA A 134 -9.90 -17.84 9.56
CA ALA A 134 -10.15 -19.04 10.36
C ALA A 134 -10.47 -18.64 11.81
N GLY A 135 -11.46 -19.30 12.40
CA GLY A 135 -11.96 -18.97 13.73
C GLY A 135 -13.19 -18.07 13.70
N GLU A 136 -14.08 -18.30 14.67
CA GLU A 136 -15.30 -17.50 14.86
C GLU A 136 -14.98 -16.00 14.90
N SER A 137 -15.74 -15.20 14.15
CA SER A 137 -15.53 -13.75 14.07
C SER A 137 -16.74 -13.01 13.53
N THR A 138 -16.71 -11.69 13.66
CA THR A 138 -17.64 -10.79 12.97
C THR A 138 -16.85 -9.79 12.13
N VAL A 139 -17.09 -9.79 10.83
CA VAL A 139 -16.54 -8.80 9.89
C VAL A 139 -17.58 -7.69 9.71
N ILE A 140 -17.19 -6.44 9.91
CA ILE A 140 -18.08 -5.29 9.76
C ILE A 140 -17.55 -4.42 8.62
N LEU A 141 -18.30 -4.31 7.53
CA LEU A 141 -17.98 -3.45 6.40
C LEU A 141 -18.46 -2.03 6.67
N TYR A 142 -17.62 -1.05 6.37
CA TYR A 142 -17.92 0.36 6.53
C TYR A 142 -17.62 1.15 5.28
N ARG A 143 -18.29 2.29 5.15
CA ARG A 143 -17.92 3.35 4.22
C ARG A 143 -17.87 4.71 4.89
N SER A 144 -17.14 5.64 4.30
CA SER A 144 -17.18 7.06 4.67
C SER A 144 -17.81 7.91 3.58
N THR A 145 -18.42 9.03 4.00
CA THR A 145 -18.75 10.14 3.10
C THR A 145 -17.51 10.98 2.81
N ALA A 146 -17.59 11.90 1.85
CA ALA A 146 -16.53 12.88 1.56
C ALA A 146 -16.14 13.75 2.77
N ARG A 147 -17.03 13.88 3.77
CA ARG A 147 -16.79 14.63 5.01
C ARG A 147 -16.23 13.76 6.14
N GLY A 148 -15.94 12.48 5.88
CA GLY A 148 -15.40 11.56 6.87
C GLY A 148 -16.44 10.88 7.76
N PHE A 149 -17.75 11.12 7.57
CA PHE A 149 -18.77 10.40 8.35
C PHE A 149 -18.82 8.92 7.98
N SER A 150 -18.64 8.06 8.97
CA SER A 150 -18.63 6.61 8.85
C SER A 150 -20.02 6.00 8.95
N HIS A 151 -20.33 5.04 8.09
CA HIS A 151 -21.58 4.30 8.09
C HIS A 151 -21.31 2.80 7.92
N PRO A 152 -21.89 1.92 8.76
CA PRO A 152 -21.86 0.48 8.52
C PRO A 152 -22.64 0.16 7.25
N VAL A 153 -22.10 -0.76 6.46
CA VAL A 153 -22.67 -1.24 5.19
C VAL A 153 -23.27 -2.63 5.39
N GLU A 154 -22.51 -3.53 6.02
CA GLU A 154 -22.91 -4.92 6.25
C GLU A 154 -22.15 -5.48 7.45
N THR A 155 -22.76 -6.41 8.16
CA THR A 155 -22.13 -7.20 9.22
C THR A 155 -22.24 -8.67 8.86
N ILE A 156 -21.11 -9.38 8.89
CA ILE A 156 -20.99 -10.77 8.45
C ILE A 156 -20.48 -11.60 9.63
N SER A 157 -21.24 -12.61 10.03
CA SER A 157 -20.84 -13.54 11.08
C SER A 157 -20.15 -14.76 10.48
N VAL A 158 -18.99 -15.11 11.03
CA VAL A 158 -18.21 -16.31 10.71
C VAL A 158 -18.31 -17.23 11.92
N THR A 159 -18.80 -18.45 11.71
CA THR A 159 -19.02 -19.43 12.79
C THR A 159 -18.14 -20.67 12.68
N SER A 160 -17.29 -20.72 11.64
CA SER A 160 -16.39 -21.84 11.38
C SER A 160 -15.03 -21.61 12.03
N ASP A 161 -14.45 -22.68 12.60
CA ASP A 161 -13.04 -22.69 12.98
C ASP A 161 -12.12 -22.94 11.79
N GLU A 162 -12.61 -23.65 10.77
CA GLU A 162 -11.88 -23.94 9.55
C GLU A 162 -11.80 -22.70 8.64
N PRO A 163 -10.73 -22.57 7.83
CA PRO A 163 -10.58 -21.48 6.88
C PRO A 163 -11.80 -21.32 5.95
N GLU A 164 -12.39 -20.13 5.94
CA GLU A 164 -13.51 -19.76 5.09
C GLU A 164 -13.17 -18.48 4.30
N THR A 165 -13.56 -18.45 3.02
CA THR A 165 -13.43 -17.26 2.17
C THR A 165 -14.79 -16.58 2.01
N ILE A 166 -14.83 -15.29 2.31
CA ILE A 166 -16.02 -14.45 2.23
C ILE A 166 -15.76 -13.40 1.15
N GLU A 167 -16.71 -13.27 0.23
CA GLU A 167 -16.69 -12.24 -0.81
C GLU A 167 -17.90 -11.32 -0.68
N ARG A 168 -17.67 -10.00 -0.70
CA ARG A 168 -18.74 -8.98 -0.71
C ARG A 168 -18.45 -7.88 -1.71
N THR A 169 -19.34 -7.75 -2.68
CA THR A 169 -19.24 -6.77 -3.78
C THR A 169 -19.97 -5.49 -3.43
N LEU A 170 -19.27 -4.37 -3.54
CA LEU A 170 -19.69 -3.05 -3.11
C LEU A 170 -19.66 -2.06 -4.29
N PRO A 171 -20.75 -1.31 -4.54
CA PRO A 171 -20.79 -0.37 -5.67
C PRO A 171 -19.94 0.87 -5.39
N LEU A 172 -19.20 1.35 -6.37
CA LEU A 172 -18.47 2.62 -6.28
C LEU A 172 -19.34 3.84 -6.63
N THR A 173 -20.57 3.63 -7.14
CA THR A 173 -21.50 4.71 -7.54
C THR A 173 -21.62 5.86 -6.52
N PRO A 174 -21.74 5.63 -5.20
CA PRO A 174 -21.96 6.70 -4.22
C PRO A 174 -20.77 7.64 -3.97
N PHE A 175 -19.55 7.30 -4.39
CA PHE A 175 -18.33 8.02 -4.01
C PHE A 175 -17.97 9.15 -4.98
N ILE A 176 -18.92 10.03 -5.29
CA ILE A 176 -18.74 11.12 -6.25
C ILE A 176 -17.69 12.13 -5.75
N ASP A 177 -17.87 12.59 -4.51
CA ASP A 177 -17.12 13.71 -3.94
C ASP A 177 -16.02 13.29 -2.95
N GLY A 178 -15.91 11.99 -2.67
CA GLY A 178 -14.98 11.46 -1.68
C GLY A 178 -15.52 10.22 -0.97
N GLY A 179 -14.67 9.63 -0.11
CA GLY A 179 -15.01 8.52 0.76
C GLY A 179 -14.22 7.24 0.45
N TRP A 180 -14.23 6.36 1.45
CA TRP A 180 -13.44 5.13 1.51
C TRP A 180 -14.33 3.95 1.86
N TYR A 181 -13.87 2.74 1.53
CA TYR A 181 -14.36 1.49 2.11
C TYR A 181 -13.30 0.93 3.05
N TRP A 182 -13.71 0.30 4.15
CA TRP A 182 -12.84 -0.52 4.99
C TRP A 182 -13.67 -1.59 5.70
N PHE A 183 -12.98 -2.42 6.49
CA PHE A 183 -13.62 -3.39 7.34
C PHE A 183 -12.98 -3.44 8.72
N ASP A 184 -13.74 -3.93 9.68
CA ASP A 184 -13.26 -4.27 11.02
C ASP A 184 -13.47 -5.76 11.24
N ILE A 185 -12.62 -6.36 12.09
CA ILE A 185 -12.80 -7.74 12.56
C ILE A 185 -12.96 -7.69 14.07
N VAL A 186 -14.05 -8.31 14.56
CA VAL A 186 -14.23 -8.64 15.97
C VAL A 186 -13.99 -10.13 16.12
N ALA A 187 -12.93 -10.50 16.83
CA ALA A 187 -12.57 -11.89 17.04
C ALA A 187 -13.50 -12.58 18.04
N GLY A 188 -13.79 -13.85 17.78
CA GLY A 188 -14.58 -14.70 18.67
C GLY A 188 -13.84 -15.14 19.93
N PRO A 189 -14.43 -16.06 20.71
CA PRO A 189 -13.91 -16.48 22.02
C PRO A 189 -12.56 -17.20 22.00
N ARG A 190 -12.08 -17.63 20.83
CA ARG A 190 -10.80 -18.34 20.67
C ARG A 190 -9.78 -17.55 19.84
N GLY A 191 -10.07 -16.28 19.56
CA GLY A 191 -9.32 -15.49 18.60
C GLY A 191 -9.70 -15.83 17.15
N THR A 192 -9.07 -15.11 16.22
CA THR A 192 -9.32 -15.26 14.77
C THR A 192 -8.03 -15.07 14.01
N THR A 193 -7.79 -15.93 13.02
CA THR A 193 -6.68 -15.77 12.08
C THR A 193 -7.20 -15.14 10.80
N LEU A 194 -6.73 -13.93 10.50
CA LEU A 194 -6.78 -13.38 9.14
C LEU A 194 -5.67 -14.02 8.33
N ILE A 195 -6.04 -14.87 7.37
CA ILE A 195 -5.06 -15.53 6.50
C ILE A 195 -4.66 -14.54 5.40
N GLU A 196 -5.65 -13.93 4.74
CA GLU A 196 -5.45 -12.86 3.78
C GLU A 196 -6.74 -12.08 3.54
N ALA A 197 -6.60 -10.84 3.08
CA ALA A 197 -7.72 -10.05 2.57
C ALA A 197 -7.27 -9.18 1.40
N GLU A 198 -8.16 -8.98 0.45
CA GLU A 198 -7.89 -8.25 -0.79
C GLU A 198 -9.14 -7.49 -1.24
N TRP A 199 -8.91 -6.32 -1.83
CA TRP A 199 -9.90 -5.62 -2.63
C TRP A 199 -9.68 -6.02 -4.09
N VAL A 200 -10.66 -6.67 -4.69
CA VAL A 200 -10.62 -7.13 -6.08
C VAL A 200 -11.69 -6.41 -6.90
N GLY A 201 -11.43 -6.18 -8.19
CA GLY A 201 -12.36 -5.51 -9.09
C GLY A 201 -12.54 -6.31 -10.37
N LEU A 202 -13.71 -6.16 -10.99
CA LEU A 202 -13.94 -6.71 -12.32
C LEU A 202 -13.20 -5.84 -13.35
N ALA A 203 -12.24 -6.45 -14.03
CA ALA A 203 -11.48 -5.80 -15.10
C ALA A 203 -11.60 -6.62 -16.39
N GLU A 204 -11.50 -5.92 -17.52
CA GLU A 204 -11.24 -6.57 -18.81
C GLU A 204 -9.95 -7.41 -18.69
N PRO A 205 -9.91 -8.63 -19.24
CA PRO A 205 -8.69 -9.43 -19.29
C PRO A 205 -7.63 -8.68 -20.09
N ALA A 206 -6.67 -8.10 -19.38
CA ALA A 206 -5.50 -7.46 -19.94
C ALA A 206 -4.27 -7.97 -19.21
N GLN A 207 -3.16 -8.08 -19.92
CA GLN A 207 -1.88 -8.32 -19.30
C GLN A 207 -1.58 -7.16 -18.35
N ALA A 208 -1.11 -7.47 -17.13
CA ALA A 208 -0.65 -6.44 -16.22
C ALA A 208 0.52 -5.68 -16.86
N GLY A 209 0.44 -4.35 -16.87
CA GLY A 209 1.49 -3.52 -17.44
C GLY A 209 2.79 -3.68 -16.66
N ARG A 210 3.91 -3.69 -17.36
CA ARG A 210 5.26 -3.80 -16.78
C ARG A 210 5.87 -2.43 -16.57
N LEU A 211 6.74 -2.30 -15.57
CA LEU A 211 7.38 -1.02 -15.26
C LEU A 211 8.89 -1.11 -15.15
N SER A 212 9.55 -0.03 -15.55
CA SER A 212 10.92 0.26 -15.16
C SER A 212 10.94 1.23 -13.98
N ILE A 213 11.91 1.08 -13.07
CA ILE A 213 12.13 2.02 -11.97
C ILE A 213 13.36 2.86 -12.29
N GLY A 214 13.24 4.18 -12.21
CA GLY A 214 14.35 5.12 -12.36
C GLY A 214 14.73 5.72 -11.02
N ILE A 215 15.98 5.53 -10.59
CA ILE A 215 16.54 6.06 -9.34
C ILE A 215 17.73 6.95 -9.68
N THR A 216 17.69 8.21 -9.24
CA THR A 216 18.84 9.11 -9.37
C THR A 216 19.61 9.14 -8.06
N THR A 217 20.92 8.93 -8.09
CA THR A 217 21.75 8.99 -6.87
C THR A 217 22.93 9.95 -7.00
N PHE A 218 23.29 10.56 -5.87
CA PHE A 218 24.50 11.38 -5.74
C PHE A 218 25.15 11.16 -4.37
N ASN A 219 26.23 10.37 -4.33
CA ASN A 219 27.05 10.11 -3.14
C ASN A 219 26.29 9.51 -1.93
N ARG A 220 25.26 8.69 -2.18
CA ARG A 220 24.46 8.01 -1.12
C ARG A 220 24.36 6.49 -1.36
N PRO A 221 25.48 5.77 -1.51
CA PRO A 221 25.44 4.35 -1.87
C PRO A 221 24.69 3.49 -0.85
N ASP A 222 24.81 3.74 0.45
CA ASP A 222 24.17 2.91 1.48
C ASP A 222 22.64 2.90 1.35
N PHE A 223 22.02 4.09 1.26
CA PHE A 223 20.56 4.21 1.08
C PHE A 223 20.08 3.53 -0.21
N LEU A 224 20.82 3.75 -1.30
CA LEU A 224 20.51 3.14 -2.57
C LEU A 224 20.59 1.61 -2.51
N LEU A 225 21.59 1.04 -1.85
CA LEU A 225 21.72 -0.41 -1.71
C LEU A 225 20.56 -1.00 -0.89
N ASP A 226 20.09 -0.30 0.14
CA ASP A 226 18.92 -0.74 0.92
C ASP A 226 17.63 -0.72 0.09
N LEU A 227 17.46 0.30 -0.76
CA LEU A 227 16.36 0.35 -1.73
C LEU A 227 16.46 -0.78 -2.76
N VAL A 228 17.64 -1.03 -3.31
CA VAL A 228 17.90 -2.14 -4.26
C VAL A 228 17.58 -3.50 -3.63
N ARG A 229 17.97 -3.73 -2.38
CA ARG A 229 17.60 -4.95 -1.63
C ARG A 229 16.09 -5.05 -1.45
N THR A 230 15.44 -3.96 -1.04
CA THR A 230 13.99 -3.93 -0.85
C THR A 230 13.24 -4.30 -2.14
N LEU A 231 13.67 -3.77 -3.29
CA LEU A 231 13.09 -4.10 -4.60
C LEU A 231 13.39 -5.55 -5.03
N GLY A 232 14.61 -6.04 -4.78
CA GLY A 232 15.00 -7.42 -5.10
C GLY A 232 14.34 -8.48 -4.22
N ASP A 233 13.98 -8.12 -2.99
CA ASP A 233 13.36 -9.00 -1.99
C ASP A 233 11.85 -9.12 -2.13
N ALA A 234 11.22 -8.28 -2.97
CA ALA A 234 9.77 -8.21 -3.13
C ALA A 234 9.26 -9.22 -4.17
N PRO A 235 8.68 -10.38 -3.77
CA PRO A 235 8.17 -11.36 -4.71
C PRO A 235 7.04 -10.80 -5.60
N GLU A 236 6.24 -9.89 -5.07
CA GLU A 236 5.13 -9.25 -5.79
C GLU A 236 5.59 -8.33 -6.94
N LEU A 237 6.87 -7.95 -6.99
CA LEU A 237 7.42 -7.15 -8.08
C LEU A 237 8.04 -8.01 -9.19
N GLN A 238 8.19 -9.32 -9.00
CA GLN A 238 8.98 -10.16 -9.92
C GLN A 238 8.47 -10.12 -11.36
N ASP A 239 7.16 -10.27 -11.54
CA ASP A 239 6.52 -10.25 -12.86
C ASP A 239 6.25 -8.82 -13.37
N LEU A 240 6.19 -7.86 -12.45
CA LEU A 240 5.89 -6.45 -12.72
C LEU A 240 7.11 -5.66 -13.18
N LEU A 241 8.28 -5.96 -12.61
CA LEU A 241 9.50 -5.18 -12.76
C LEU A 241 10.31 -5.61 -13.99
N ASP A 242 10.54 -4.66 -14.90
CA ASP A 242 11.40 -4.85 -16.05
C ASP A 242 12.86 -4.52 -15.79
N THR A 243 13.14 -3.30 -15.36
CA THR A 243 14.52 -2.82 -15.16
C THR A 243 14.53 -1.72 -14.11
N VAL A 244 15.53 -1.78 -13.23
CA VAL A 244 15.89 -0.73 -12.28
C VAL A 244 17.09 0.01 -12.86
N TYR A 245 16.87 1.22 -13.34
CA TYR A 245 17.91 2.14 -13.79
C TYR A 245 18.39 2.96 -12.61
N VAL A 246 19.64 2.79 -12.22
CA VAL A 246 20.33 3.63 -11.25
C VAL A 246 21.20 4.62 -12.01
N ILE A 247 20.83 5.89 -11.98
CA ILE A 247 21.59 6.98 -12.60
C ILE A 247 22.54 7.54 -11.55
N ASP A 248 23.78 7.07 -11.57
CA ASP A 248 24.83 7.46 -10.61
C ASP A 248 25.54 8.73 -11.09
N GLN A 249 25.27 9.83 -10.40
CA GLN A 249 25.86 11.14 -10.65
C GLN A 249 27.00 11.49 -9.68
N GLY A 250 27.32 10.60 -8.74
CA GLY A 250 28.24 10.84 -7.62
C GLY A 250 29.71 10.55 -7.95
N SER A 251 30.62 11.06 -7.12
CA SER A 251 32.02 10.62 -7.11
C SER A 251 32.23 9.35 -6.26
N ASN A 252 31.39 9.15 -5.26
CA ASN A 252 31.32 7.92 -4.47
C ASN A 252 30.38 6.92 -5.16
N ARG A 253 30.93 6.17 -6.11
CA ARG A 253 30.17 5.27 -7.00
C ARG A 253 29.54 4.11 -6.25
N VAL A 254 28.26 3.84 -6.50
CA VAL A 254 27.56 2.68 -5.92
C VAL A 254 28.16 1.35 -6.37
N SER A 255 28.64 1.28 -7.62
CA SER A 255 29.31 0.11 -8.20
C SER A 255 30.59 -0.28 -7.46
N ASN A 256 31.23 0.68 -6.78
CA ASN A 256 32.43 0.46 -5.97
C ASN A 256 32.11 0.12 -4.51
N HIS A 257 30.84 0.15 -4.10
CA HIS A 257 30.46 -0.13 -2.72
C HIS A 257 30.64 -1.61 -2.39
N PRO A 258 31.26 -1.99 -1.25
CA PRO A 258 31.48 -3.40 -0.88
C PRO A 258 30.19 -4.24 -0.84
N GLY A 259 29.06 -3.61 -0.51
CA GLY A 259 27.75 -4.25 -0.45
C GLY A 259 27.02 -4.37 -1.80
N PHE A 260 27.56 -3.82 -2.90
CA PHE A 260 26.85 -3.76 -4.18
C PHE A 260 26.51 -5.13 -4.75
N GLY A 261 27.49 -6.05 -4.76
CA GLY A 261 27.28 -7.39 -5.32
C GLY A 261 26.19 -8.19 -4.59
N ASP A 262 26.06 -8.02 -3.28
CA ASP A 262 24.99 -8.62 -2.47
C ASP A 262 23.61 -8.03 -2.83
N ALA A 263 23.50 -6.70 -2.83
CA ALA A 263 22.24 -6.02 -3.14
C ALA A 263 21.76 -6.30 -4.57
N ALA A 264 22.68 -6.28 -5.55
CA ALA A 264 22.37 -6.50 -6.97
C ALA A 264 21.91 -7.93 -7.28
N LYS A 265 22.28 -8.91 -6.44
CA LYS A 265 22.15 -10.35 -6.73
C LYS A 265 20.74 -10.78 -7.12
N LYS A 266 19.71 -10.26 -6.44
CA LYS A 266 18.31 -10.66 -6.66
C LYS A 266 17.66 -9.95 -7.85
N LEU A 267 18.14 -8.77 -8.22
CA LEU A 267 17.70 -8.09 -9.43
C LEU A 267 18.41 -8.63 -10.67
N GLY A 268 19.66 -9.07 -10.54
CA GLY A 268 20.47 -9.62 -11.63
C GLY A 268 20.54 -8.65 -12.80
N ASP A 269 20.27 -9.14 -14.01
CA ASP A 269 20.32 -8.35 -15.24
C ASP A 269 19.25 -7.24 -15.31
N ARG A 270 18.28 -7.23 -14.39
CA ARG A 270 17.31 -6.14 -14.28
C ARG A 270 17.89 -4.90 -13.61
N LEU A 271 19.03 -4.97 -12.93
CA LEU A 271 19.68 -3.78 -12.35
C LEU A 271 20.71 -3.21 -13.34
N GLN A 272 20.51 -1.97 -13.77
CA GLN A 272 21.44 -1.26 -14.66
C GLN A 272 21.92 0.02 -13.99
N VAL A 273 23.22 0.08 -13.69
CA VAL A 273 23.87 1.29 -13.19
C VAL A 273 24.46 2.06 -14.36
N ILE A 274 24.07 3.33 -14.47
CA ILE A 274 24.49 4.24 -15.52
C ILE A 274 25.20 5.42 -14.87
N GLU A 275 26.50 5.51 -15.10
CA GLU A 275 27.30 6.62 -14.61
C GLU A 275 27.16 7.83 -15.55
N GLN A 276 26.94 9.00 -14.96
CA GLN A 276 26.98 10.27 -15.70
C GLN A 276 27.55 11.40 -14.83
N GLY A 277 27.79 12.57 -15.43
CA GLY A 277 28.14 13.78 -14.68
C GLY A 277 26.96 14.31 -13.86
N ASN A 278 27.23 15.07 -12.81
CA ASN A 278 26.17 15.65 -11.99
C ASN A 278 25.42 16.78 -12.73
N ILE A 279 24.19 16.48 -13.13
CA ILE A 279 23.26 17.41 -13.78
C ILE A 279 21.93 17.53 -13.02
N GLY A 280 21.97 17.27 -11.70
CA GLY A 280 20.82 17.41 -10.79
C GLY A 280 19.73 16.34 -10.97
N GLY A 281 18.64 16.47 -10.21
CA GLY A 281 17.52 15.52 -10.24
C GLY A 281 16.84 15.45 -11.60
N SER A 282 16.60 16.60 -12.24
CA SER A 282 16.00 16.64 -13.58
C SER A 282 16.81 15.86 -14.61
N GLY A 283 18.14 15.97 -14.58
CA GLY A 283 19.00 15.25 -15.51
C GLY A 283 19.07 13.75 -15.22
N GLY A 284 19.04 13.35 -13.95
CA GLY A 284 18.97 11.94 -13.57
C GLY A 284 17.63 11.29 -13.95
N PHE A 285 16.51 11.88 -13.58
CA PHE A 285 15.19 11.36 -13.92
C PHE A 285 14.93 11.38 -15.44
N SER A 286 15.37 12.43 -16.14
CA SER A 286 15.32 12.47 -17.61
C SER A 286 16.09 11.33 -18.23
N ARG A 287 17.28 11.00 -17.70
CA ARG A 287 18.05 9.86 -18.18
C ARG A 287 17.30 8.55 -17.99
N ALA A 288 16.72 8.30 -16.81
CA ALA A 288 15.95 7.08 -16.57
C ALA A 288 14.73 6.95 -17.51
N MET A 289 14.04 8.06 -17.79
CA MET A 289 12.94 8.10 -18.76
C MET A 289 13.43 7.80 -20.19
N ASP A 290 14.53 8.40 -20.63
CA ASP A 290 15.13 8.15 -21.96
C ASP A 290 15.53 6.67 -22.13
N GLU A 291 16.19 6.09 -21.13
CA GLU A 291 16.60 4.67 -21.16
C GLU A 291 15.38 3.73 -21.19
N THR A 292 14.32 4.05 -20.43
CA THR A 292 13.08 3.27 -20.45
C THR A 292 12.42 3.31 -21.83
N VAL A 293 12.31 4.50 -22.43
CA VAL A 293 11.72 4.67 -23.78
C VAL A 293 12.55 3.97 -24.85
N ARG A 294 13.89 4.09 -24.80
CA ARG A 294 14.79 3.42 -25.75
C ARG A 294 14.73 1.91 -25.65
N ALA A 295 14.58 1.36 -24.44
CA ALA A 295 14.45 -0.07 -24.25
C ALA A 295 13.14 -0.60 -24.85
N GLY A 296 12.04 0.16 -24.77
CA GLY A 296 10.76 -0.21 -25.38
C GLY A 296 10.13 -1.50 -24.82
N ARG A 297 10.42 -1.83 -23.54
CA ARG A 297 9.99 -3.07 -22.87
C ARG A 297 8.99 -2.87 -21.72
N SER A 298 8.76 -1.62 -21.31
CA SER A 298 7.92 -1.25 -20.17
C SER A 298 6.76 -0.38 -20.62
N ASP A 299 5.60 -0.60 -20.02
CA ASP A 299 4.42 0.24 -20.17
C ASP A 299 4.53 1.51 -19.32
N TYR A 300 5.24 1.42 -18.19
CA TYR A 300 5.40 2.51 -17.23
C TYR A 300 6.86 2.76 -16.83
N VAL A 301 7.12 3.99 -16.40
CA VAL A 301 8.33 4.36 -15.65
C VAL A 301 7.92 4.92 -14.29
N LEU A 302 8.46 4.35 -13.21
CA LEU A 302 8.29 4.83 -11.85
C LEU A 302 9.59 5.51 -11.39
N LEU A 303 9.51 6.79 -11.05
CA LEU A 303 10.66 7.56 -10.57
C LEU A 303 10.67 7.53 -9.04
N LEU A 304 11.81 7.11 -8.46
CA LEU A 304 12.03 7.05 -7.02
C LEU A 304 13.31 7.80 -6.66
N ASP A 305 13.35 8.40 -5.47
CA ASP A 305 14.57 8.93 -4.89
C ASP A 305 15.44 7.80 -4.30
N ASP A 306 16.71 8.11 -4.01
CA ASP A 306 17.68 7.14 -3.46
C ASP A 306 17.64 7.00 -1.93
N ASP A 307 17.07 7.99 -1.22
CA ASP A 307 17.06 8.07 0.25
C ASP A 307 15.68 7.86 0.88
N ILE A 308 14.87 6.98 0.28
CA ILE A 308 13.52 6.64 0.75
C ILE A 308 13.44 5.24 1.35
N LYS A 309 12.40 5.02 2.16
CA LYS A 309 11.85 3.68 2.41
C LYS A 309 10.60 3.50 1.56
N VAL A 310 10.58 2.46 0.73
CA VAL A 310 9.44 2.16 -0.13
C VAL A 310 8.63 1.01 0.44
N ASP A 311 7.30 1.16 0.42
CA ASP A 311 6.41 0.02 0.57
C ASP A 311 6.08 -0.53 -0.83
N THR A 312 6.49 -1.78 -1.08
CA THR A 312 6.46 -2.42 -2.39
C THR A 312 5.04 -2.71 -2.88
N GLU A 313 4.08 -2.85 -1.96
CA GLU A 313 2.66 -2.93 -2.29
C GLU A 313 2.18 -1.61 -2.93
N GLY A 314 2.75 -0.47 -2.55
CA GLY A 314 2.49 0.82 -3.19
C GLY A 314 2.84 0.84 -4.68
N ILE A 315 3.92 0.17 -5.09
CA ILE A 315 4.34 0.04 -6.50
C ILE A 315 3.30 -0.79 -7.27
N VAL A 316 2.88 -1.93 -6.71
CA VAL A 316 1.88 -2.81 -7.34
C VAL A 316 0.54 -2.09 -7.49
N ARG A 317 0.12 -1.33 -6.48
CA ARG A 317 -1.10 -0.51 -6.53
C ARG A 317 -1.01 0.58 -7.59
N ALA A 318 0.12 1.27 -7.71
CA ALA A 318 0.30 2.31 -8.72
C ALA A 318 0.18 1.75 -10.14
N ALA A 319 0.84 0.63 -10.42
CA ALA A 319 0.76 -0.05 -11.72
C ALA A 319 -0.65 -0.57 -12.01
N THR A 320 -1.28 -1.21 -11.03
CA THR A 320 -2.65 -1.73 -11.18
C THR A 320 -3.67 -0.61 -11.38
N PHE A 321 -3.51 0.51 -10.68
CA PHE A 321 -4.35 1.68 -10.89
C PHE A 321 -4.14 2.23 -12.31
N ALA A 322 -2.89 2.38 -12.75
CA ALA A 322 -2.53 2.88 -14.08
C ALA A 322 -3.18 2.05 -15.20
N ASP A 323 -3.08 0.72 -15.11
CA ASP A 323 -3.71 -0.22 -16.06
C ASP A 323 -5.21 -0.02 -16.22
N LEU A 324 -5.88 0.43 -15.16
CA LEU A 324 -7.32 0.55 -15.10
C LEU A 324 -7.79 1.99 -15.31
N THR A 325 -6.88 2.95 -15.50
CA THR A 325 -7.26 4.35 -15.75
C THR A 325 -8.05 4.50 -17.05
N ARG A 326 -9.07 5.36 -17.05
CA ARG A 326 -9.92 5.61 -18.24
C ARG A 326 -9.16 6.29 -19.40
N ARG A 327 -8.02 6.90 -19.10
CA ARG A 327 -7.15 7.62 -20.04
C ARG A 327 -5.72 7.61 -19.50
N PRO A 328 -4.70 7.80 -20.37
CA PRO A 328 -3.32 7.95 -19.91
C PRO A 328 -3.22 8.99 -18.78
N THR A 329 -2.65 8.56 -17.65
CA THR A 329 -2.67 9.31 -16.39
C THR A 329 -1.34 9.13 -15.69
N ILE A 330 -0.80 10.21 -15.12
CA ILE A 330 0.34 10.14 -14.21
C ILE A 330 -0.18 9.71 -12.83
N VAL A 331 0.37 8.62 -12.30
CA VAL A 331 -0.01 8.08 -10.99
C VAL A 331 1.11 8.38 -10.00
N GLY A 332 0.83 9.26 -9.04
CA GLY A 332 1.75 9.60 -7.95
C GLY A 332 1.45 8.80 -6.69
N GLY A 333 2.50 8.44 -5.95
CA GLY A 333 2.38 7.97 -4.56
C GLY A 333 2.43 9.14 -3.59
N HIS A 334 1.85 8.99 -2.39
CA HIS A 334 2.09 9.95 -1.32
C HIS A 334 3.41 9.69 -0.60
N MET A 335 3.89 10.73 0.10
CA MET A 335 5.12 10.70 0.88
C MET A 335 4.80 10.80 2.38
N PHE A 336 5.41 9.92 3.18
CA PHE A 336 5.41 9.99 4.63
C PHE A 336 6.74 10.54 5.13
N SER A 337 6.71 11.19 6.29
CA SER A 337 7.92 11.74 6.91
C SER A 337 8.87 10.62 7.34
N MET A 338 10.14 10.72 6.94
CA MET A 338 11.18 9.77 7.40
C MET A 338 11.51 9.88 8.89
N TYR A 339 11.13 11.01 9.52
CA TYR A 339 11.35 11.29 10.94
C TYR A 339 10.14 10.93 11.82
N ASP A 340 8.94 11.17 11.31
CA ASP A 340 7.68 10.73 11.91
C ASP A 340 6.97 9.84 10.88
N ARG A 341 7.27 8.54 10.94
CA ARG A 341 6.91 7.60 9.87
C ARG A 341 5.42 7.37 9.71
N SER A 342 4.61 7.83 10.65
CA SER A 342 3.15 7.78 10.60
C SER A 342 2.52 9.04 10.00
N LEU A 343 3.31 10.09 9.79
CA LEU A 343 2.84 11.40 9.33
C LEU A 343 2.90 11.52 7.81
N LEU A 344 1.73 11.69 7.19
CA LEU A 344 1.60 12.04 5.77
C LEU A 344 2.03 13.49 5.54
N HIS A 345 2.93 13.74 4.59
CA HIS A 345 3.40 15.10 4.30
C HIS A 345 2.29 16.02 3.80
N ALA A 346 1.56 15.56 2.78
CA ALA A 346 0.42 16.23 2.21
C ALA A 346 -0.46 15.20 1.51
N PHE A 347 -1.77 15.43 1.55
CA PHE A 347 -2.72 14.61 0.80
C PHE A 347 -2.76 14.98 -0.70
N ALA A 348 -2.51 16.26 -1.02
CA ALA A 348 -2.40 16.76 -2.38
C ALA A 348 -1.62 18.08 -2.36
N GLU A 349 -1.02 18.41 -3.50
CA GLU A 349 -0.33 19.69 -3.75
C GLU A 349 -1.16 20.52 -4.75
N ALA A 350 -1.07 21.85 -4.63
CA ALA A 350 -1.91 22.81 -5.36
C ALA A 350 -1.27 23.31 -6.66
#